data_AF-A0A9K3I445-F1
#
_entry.id   AF-A0A9K3I445-F1
#
_cell.length_a   1.000
_cell.length_b   1.000
_cell.length_c   1.000
_cell.angle_alpha   90.00
_cell.angle_beta   90.00
_cell.angle_gamma   90.00
#
_symmetry.space_group_name_H-M   'P 1'
#
loop_
_entity.id
_entity.type
_entity.pdbx_description
1 polymer ?
#
loop_
_entity_poly.entity_id
_entity_poly.type
_entity_poly.pdbx_seq_one_letter_code
_entity_poly.pdbx_strand_id
1 'polypeptide(L)'
;MVERLPTRSALQLKGIHLASTTCPLCNEVLETSEHLFVSCQFAQMVWSVISQWCKIPNFFIFGIMDLIQINELVSGSSKKRN
;
A
#
# COMPACT_ATOMS: atom_id res chain seq x y z
N MET A 1 -0.56 12.34 8.25
CA MET A 1 -1.78 11.52 8.45
C MET A 1 -1.56 10.69 9.70
N VAL A 2 -2.50 10.70 10.66
CA VAL A 2 -2.39 9.81 11.83
C VAL A 2 -2.44 8.38 11.34
N GLU A 3 -1.56 7.49 11.81
CA GLU A 3 -1.63 6.04 11.54
C GLU A 3 -2.97 5.50 12.07
N ARG A 4 -4.00 5.46 11.21
CA ARG A 4 -5.36 5.02 11.58
C ARG A 4 -5.51 3.51 11.54
N LEU A 5 -4.66 2.84 10.77
CA LEU A 5 -4.65 1.39 10.67
C LEU A 5 -3.94 0.79 11.89
N PRO A 6 -4.34 -0.41 12.34
CA PRO A 6 -3.72 -1.09 13.47
C PRO A 6 -2.38 -1.74 13.07
N THR A 7 -1.47 -0.96 12.48
CA THR A 7 -0.09 -1.38 12.17
C THR A 7 0.69 -1.62 13.45
N ARG A 8 1.72 -2.47 13.45
CA ARG A 8 2.53 -2.70 14.66
C ARG A 8 3.07 -1.39 15.26
N SER A 9 3.47 -0.42 14.43
CA SER A 9 3.88 0.90 14.91
C SER A 9 2.73 1.67 15.59
N ALA A 10 1.53 1.68 15.02
CA ALA A 10 0.36 2.33 15.61
C ALA A 10 -0.09 1.67 16.91
N LEU A 11 -0.04 0.33 16.98
CA LEU A 11 -0.36 -0.43 18.18
C LEU A 11 0.63 -0.14 19.30
N GLN A 12 1.93 -0.07 18.98
CA GLN A 12 2.97 0.29 19.94
C GLN A 12 2.76 1.70 20.51
N LEU A 13 2.42 2.68 19.67
CA LEU A 13 2.08 4.03 20.10
C LEU A 13 0.85 4.08 21.03
N LYS A 14 -0.04 3.10 20.93
CA LYS A 14 -1.20 2.93 21.82
C LYS A 14 -0.89 2.15 23.10
N GLY A 15 0.38 1.84 23.36
CA GLY A 15 0.83 1.12 24.54
C GLY A 15 0.68 -0.41 24.45
N ILE A 16 0.41 -0.96 23.27
CA ILE A 16 0.37 -2.41 23.07
C ILE A 16 1.79 -2.89 22.77
N HIS A 17 2.37 -3.65 23.69
CA HIS A 17 3.69 -4.22 23.53
C HIS A 17 3.67 -5.42 22.58
N LEU A 18 4.48 -5.35 21.54
CA LEU A 18 4.63 -6.38 20.52
C LEU A 18 6.08 -6.88 20.54
N ALA A 19 6.28 -8.17 20.23
CA ALA A 19 7.62 -8.78 20.21
C ALA A 19 8.52 -8.17 19.13
N SER A 20 7.92 -7.68 18.03
CA SER A 20 8.61 -6.94 16.98
C SER A 20 7.65 -5.92 16.37
N THR A 21 8.22 -4.82 15.89
CA THR A 21 7.54 -3.77 15.15
C THR A 21 7.86 -3.82 13.66
N THR A 22 8.72 -4.75 13.23
CA THR A 22 9.07 -4.94 11.82
C THR A 22 7.86 -5.40 11.01
N CYS A 23 7.84 -5.05 9.74
CA CYS A 23 6.84 -5.46 8.78
C CYS A 23 6.84 -6.99 8.67
N PRO A 24 5.69 -7.67 8.83
CA PRO A 24 5.64 -9.13 8.74
C PRO A 24 5.90 -9.67 7.33
N LEU A 25 5.83 -8.82 6.30
CA LEU A 25 5.97 -9.22 4.90
C LEU A 25 7.43 -9.24 4.44
N CYS A 26 8.22 -8.22 4.79
CA CYS A 26 9.65 -8.19 4.46
C CYS A 26 10.57 -8.49 5.65
N ASN A 27 10.08 -8.37 6.89
CA ASN A 27 10.84 -8.52 8.14
C ASN A 27 12.05 -7.57 8.31
N GLU A 28 12.17 -6.53 7.50
CA GLU A 28 13.34 -5.63 7.49
C GLU A 28 13.06 -4.24 8.04
N VAL A 29 11.90 -3.66 7.72
CA VAL A 29 11.56 -2.25 8.01
C VAL A 29 10.40 -2.18 8.99
N LEU A 30 10.25 -1.09 9.74
CA LEU A 30 9.10 -0.83 10.62
C LEU A 30 7.77 -0.96 9.86
N GLU A 31 6.79 -1.65 10.44
CA GLU A 31 5.45 -1.72 9.87
C GLU A 31 4.70 -0.41 10.09
N THR A 32 4.55 0.39 9.04
CA THR A 32 3.65 1.54 8.94
C THR A 32 2.65 1.31 7.83
N SER A 33 1.58 2.10 7.76
CA SER A 33 0.60 2.00 6.68
C SER A 33 1.23 2.27 5.32
N GLU A 34 2.11 3.27 5.23
CA GLU A 34 2.87 3.55 4.02
C GLU A 34 3.78 2.38 3.64
N HIS A 35 4.52 1.81 4.58
CA HIS A 35 5.39 0.69 4.27
C HIS A 35 4.59 -0.53 3.81
N LEU A 36 3.55 -0.91 4.54
CA LEU A 36 2.77 -2.12 4.30
C LEU A 36 2.09 -2.13 2.91
N PHE A 37 1.62 -0.97 2.43
CA PHE A 37 0.85 -0.88 1.18
C PHE A 37 1.62 -0.30 -0.01
N VAL A 38 2.73 0.40 0.23
CA VAL A 38 3.44 1.16 -0.81
C VAL A 38 4.88 0.74 -0.96
N SER A 39 5.71 0.95 0.08
CA SER A 39 7.17 0.83 -0.06
C SER A 39 7.73 -0.55 0.28
N CYS A 40 6.94 -1.45 0.87
CA CYS A 40 7.37 -2.83 1.08
C CYS A 40 7.59 -3.53 -0.25
N GLN A 41 8.73 -4.23 -0.40
CA GLN A 41 9.06 -4.98 -1.60
C GLN A 41 7.94 -5.97 -1.98
N PHE A 42 7.31 -6.61 -1.00
CA PHE A 42 6.16 -7.49 -1.23
C PHE A 42 4.98 -6.73 -1.86
N ALA A 43 4.64 -5.56 -1.30
CA ALA A 43 3.57 -4.72 -1.84
C ALA A 43 3.88 -4.25 -3.27
N GLN A 44 5.13 -3.85 -3.55
CA GLN A 44 5.56 -3.46 -4.89
C GLN A 44 5.41 -4.59 -5.92
N MET A 45 5.73 -5.84 -5.53
CA MET A 45 5.50 -7.00 -6.39
C MET A 45 4.01 -7.21 -6.68
N VAL A 46 3.16 -7.09 -5.66
CA VAL A 46 1.69 -7.19 -5.83
C VAL A 46 1.19 -6.11 -6.79
N TRP A 47 1.62 -4.86 -6.64
CA TRP A 47 1.24 -3.77 -7.54
C TRP A 47 1.71 -3.98 -8.98
N SER A 48 2.89 -4.56 -9.18
CA SER A 48 3.38 -4.94 -10.51
C SER A 48 2.49 -6.00 -11.17
N VAL A 49 1.99 -6.97 -10.41
CA VAL A 49 1.07 -7.99 -10.93
C VAL A 49 -0.31 -7.38 -11.23
N ILE A 50 -0.82 -6.55 -10.33
CA ILE A 50 -2.10 -5.83 -10.53
C ILE A 50 -2.03 -4.94 -11.76
N SER A 51 -0.91 -4.22 -11.96
CA SER A 51 -0.77 -3.32 -13.09
C SER A 51 -0.80 -4.06 -14.43
N GLN A 52 -0.17 -5.23 -14.48
CA GLN A 52 -0.23 -6.14 -15.63
C GLN A 52 -1.65 -6.67 -15.89
N TRP A 53 -2.37 -7.10 -14.85
CA TRP A 53 -3.74 -7.61 -14.98
C TRP A 53 -4.72 -6.53 -15.47
N CYS A 54 -4.60 -5.33 -14.91
CA CYS A 54 -5.46 -4.20 -15.24
C CYS A 54 -5.03 -3.46 -16.51
N LYS A 55 -3.88 -3.80 -17.10
CA LYS A 55 -3.27 -3.10 -18.24
C LYS A 55 -3.09 -1.59 -17.99
N ILE A 56 -2.72 -1.26 -16.76
CA ILE A 56 -2.45 0.11 -16.33
C ILE A 56 -0.93 0.33 -16.36
N PRO A 57 -0.46 1.55 -16.67
CA PRO A 57 0.97 1.87 -16.62
C PRO A 57 1.52 1.51 -15.24
N ASN A 58 2.79 1.11 -15.17
CA ASN A 58 3.44 0.93 -13.88
C ASN A 58 3.57 2.33 -13.25
N PHE A 59 2.74 2.65 -12.26
CA PHE A 59 2.81 3.91 -11.55
C PHE A 59 3.70 3.73 -10.33
N PHE A 60 4.65 4.65 -10.16
CA PHE A 60 5.42 4.74 -8.94
C PHE A 60 4.49 5.28 -7.86
N ILE A 61 4.11 4.42 -6.93
CA ILE A 61 3.32 4.80 -5.77
C ILE A 61 4.32 5.39 -4.77
N PHE A 62 4.28 6.70 -4.58
CA PHE A 62 5.18 7.41 -3.67
C PHE A 62 4.59 7.53 -2.27
N GLY A 63 3.28 7.41 -2.15
CA GLY A 63 2.57 7.36 -0.89
C GLY A 63 1.19 6.74 -0.99
N ILE A 64 0.57 6.49 0.16
CA ILE A 64 -0.74 5.83 0.23
C ILE A 64 -1.85 6.66 -0.44
N MET A 65 -1.64 7.97 -0.58
CA MET A 65 -2.57 8.87 -1.27
C MET A 65 -2.63 8.60 -2.78
N ASP A 66 -1.50 8.23 -3.39
CA ASP A 66 -1.44 7.93 -4.82
C ASP A 66 -2.30 6.69 -5.14
N LEU A 67 -2.40 5.75 -4.18
CA LEU A 67 -3.29 4.59 -4.30
C LEU A 67 -4.76 4.98 -4.34
N ILE A 68 -5.17 5.96 -3.54
CA ILE A 68 -6.57 6.41 -3.47
C ILE A 68 -6.94 7.13 -4.78
N GLN A 69 -6.00 7.88 -5.35
CA GLN A 69 -6.17 8.66 -6.57
C GLN A 69 -5.93 7.85 -7.86
N ILE A 70 -5.68 6.54 -7.77
CA ILE A 70 -5.40 5.69 -8.93
C ILE A 70 -6.50 5.75 -10.01
N ASN A 71 -7.75 6.01 -9.62
CA ASN A 71 -8.87 6.13 -10.54
C ASN A 71 -8.74 7.34 -11.48
N GLU A 72 -8.03 8.40 -11.06
CA GLU A 72 -7.76 9.58 -11.87
C GLU A 72 -6.62 9.30 -12.86
N LEU A 73 -5.66 8.46 -12.46
CA LEU A 73 -4.51 8.06 -13.28
C LEU A 73 -4.87 7.03 -14.35
N VAL A 74 -5.86 6.19 -14.06
CA VAL A 74 -6.36 5.17 -14.96
C VAL A 74 -7.59 5.72 -15.68
N SER A 75 -7.40 6.23 -16.90
CA SER A 75 -8.53 6.59 -17.77
C SER A 75 -9.44 5.38 -17.91
N GLY A 76 -10.60 5.41 -17.24
CA GLY A 76 -11.57 4.32 -17.27
C GLY A 76 -11.92 3.99 -18.72
N SER A 77 -11.96 2.70 -19.05
CA SER A 77 -12.41 2.24 -20.36
C SER A 77 -13.82 2.78 -20.60
N SER A 78 -13.96 3.72 -21.54
CA SER A 78 -15.25 4.17 -22.05
C SER A 78 -15.95 3.01 -22.76
N LYS A 79 -16.59 2.14 -21.98
CA LYS A 79 -17.63 1.20 -22.45
C LYS A 79 -18.67 1.04 -21.36
N LYS A 80 -19.56 2.04 -21.24
CA LYS A 80 -20.92 1.76 -20.78
C LYS A 80 -21.52 0.78 -21.78
N ARG A 81 -21.58 -0.50 -21.41
CA ARG A 81 -22.40 -1.48 -22.11
C ARG A 81 -23.85 -1.19 -21.71
N ASN A 82 -24.55 -0.53 -22.62
CA ASN A 82 -26.00 -0.47 -22.64
C ASN A 82 -26.57 -1.87 -22.83
#